data_AF-A0A7C3NH56-F1
#
_entry.id   AF-A0A7C3NH56-F1
#
_cell.length_a   1.000
_cell.length_b   1.000
_cell.length_c   1.000
_cell.angle_alpha   90.00
_cell.angle_beta   90.00
_cell.angle_gamma   90.00
#
_symmetry.space_group_name_H-M   'P 1'
#
loop_
_entity.id
_entity.type
_entity.pdbx_description
1 polymer ?
#
loop_
_entity_poly.entity_id
_entity_poly.type
_entity_poly.pdbx_seq_one_letter_code
_entity_poly.pdbx_strand_id
1 'polypeptide(L)'
;MTRYIIRRSIQSFFLIWISTLIAFTIYQLAPGGPLQFLEDDPNATAADANRLVQLYGLHRPIPVQYVAWLAGEDWLPKNEYWRSGLCLSDPTRCGRGIVRLDFGRSFFFQGRSTIEVIVERIPATFTLAFSSLIISVLGGVPLGIYAAIRRGKLPDHIIRISTVLVNTVPHW
;
A
#
# COMPACT_ATOMS: atom_id res chain seq x y z
N MET A 1 -11.96 4.29 32.91
CA MET A 1 -11.10 3.68 31.87
C MET A 1 -11.90 3.14 30.68
N THR A 2 -12.95 2.33 30.87
CA THR A 2 -13.75 1.73 29.79
C THR A 2 -14.37 2.75 28.82
N ARG A 3 -14.98 3.84 29.31
CA ARG A 3 -15.56 4.91 28.47
C ARG A 3 -14.52 5.59 27.56
N TYR A 4 -13.28 5.72 28.04
CA TYR A 4 -12.20 6.32 27.26
C TYR A 4 -11.71 5.38 26.16
N ILE A 5 -11.56 4.08 26.47
CA ILE A 5 -11.19 3.06 25.49
C ILE A 5 -12.26 3.01 24.39
N ILE A 6 -13.54 2.92 24.75
CA ILE A 6 -14.65 2.90 23.77
C ILE A 6 -14.62 4.15 22.89
N ARG A 7 -14.50 5.35 23.49
CA ARG A 7 -14.44 6.60 22.72
C ARG A 7 -13.27 6.60 21.73
N ARG A 8 -12.09 6.17 22.18
CA ARG A 8 -10.91 6.09 21.32
C ARG A 8 -11.05 5.03 20.23
N SER A 9 -11.55 3.84 20.55
CA SER A 9 -11.77 2.78 19.56
C SER A 9 -12.72 3.22 18.45
N ILE A 10 -13.81 3.92 18.81
CA ILE A 10 -14.74 4.48 17.83
C ILE A 10 -14.05 5.57 17.00
N GLN A 11 -13.33 6.50 17.63
CA GLN A 11 -12.59 7.56 16.92
C GLN A 11 -11.55 6.99 15.95
N SER A 12 -10.77 6.00 16.38
CA SER A 12 -9.78 5.31 15.56
C SER A 12 -10.42 4.56 14.40
N PHE A 13 -11.55 3.87 14.63
CA PHE A 13 -12.30 3.19 13.58
C PHE A 13 -12.77 4.19 12.51
N PHE A 14 -13.37 5.31 12.90
CA PHE A 14 -13.81 6.34 11.97
C PHE A 14 -12.64 6.97 11.21
N LEU A 15 -11.52 7.24 11.89
CA LEU A 15 -10.34 7.81 11.25
C LEU A 15 -9.77 6.86 10.19
N ILE A 16 -9.60 5.58 10.51
CA ILE A 16 -9.12 4.57 9.57
C ILE A 16 -10.10 4.41 8.40
N TRP A 17 -11.40 4.33 8.70
CA TRP A 17 -12.41 4.20 7.66
C TRP A 17 -12.39 5.39 6.69
N ILE A 18 -12.37 6.62 7.20
CA ILE A 18 -12.26 7.84 6.39
C ILE A 18 -10.96 7.85 5.59
N SER A 19 -9.81 7.48 6.19
CA SER A 19 -8.54 7.46 5.46
C SER A 19 -8.55 6.44 4.33
N THR A 20 -9.15 5.26 4.53
CA THR A 20 -9.27 4.25 3.47
C THR A 20 -10.23 4.70 2.37
N LEU A 21 -11.32 5.40 2.70
CA LEU A 21 -12.24 5.96 1.72
C LEU A 21 -11.52 7.01 0.86
N ILE A 22 -10.77 7.93 1.49
CA ILE A 22 -9.98 8.94 0.78
C ILE A 22 -8.98 8.27 -0.15
N ALA A 23 -8.16 7.33 0.35
CA ALA A 23 -7.17 6.63 -0.47
C ALA A 23 -7.80 5.89 -1.66
N PHE A 24 -8.93 5.20 -1.42
CA PHE A 24 -9.67 4.51 -2.48
C PHE A 24 -10.19 5.48 -3.54
N THR A 25 -10.79 6.60 -3.12
CA THR A 25 -11.32 7.60 -4.07
C THR A 25 -10.22 8.28 -4.88
N ILE A 26 -9.07 8.59 -4.26
CA ILE A 26 -7.92 9.17 -4.96
C ILE A 26 -7.43 8.21 -6.04
N TYR A 27 -7.32 6.92 -5.73
CA TYR A 27 -6.90 5.90 -6.70
C TYR A 27 -7.86 5.81 -7.89
N GLN A 28 -9.17 5.93 -7.66
CA GLN A 28 -10.19 5.88 -8.71
C GLN A 28 -10.28 7.15 -9.56
N LEU A 29 -9.89 8.30 -8.98
CA LEU A 29 -9.86 9.60 -9.66
C LEU A 29 -8.51 9.88 -10.33
N ALA A 30 -7.51 9.01 -10.14
CA ALA A 30 -6.22 9.14 -10.78
C ALA A 30 -6.39 9.06 -12.32
N PRO A 31 -5.72 9.93 -13.10
CA PRO A 31 -5.75 9.86 -14.56
C PRO A 31 -5.22 8.49 -15.02
N GLY A 32 -5.97 7.82 -15.90
CA GLY A 32 -5.70 6.44 -16.35
C GLY A 32 -6.46 5.35 -15.57
N GLY A 33 -6.93 5.62 -14.35
CA GLY A 33 -7.75 4.71 -13.53
C GLY A 33 -7.11 3.33 -13.27
N PRO A 34 -7.89 2.33 -12.82
CA PRO A 34 -7.39 0.98 -12.51
C PRO A 34 -6.87 0.18 -13.71
N LEU A 35 -7.19 0.62 -14.93
CA LEU A 35 -6.84 -0.06 -16.18
C LEU A 35 -5.74 0.67 -16.97
N GLN A 36 -4.99 1.58 -16.35
CA GLN A 36 -3.91 2.32 -17.00
C GLN A 36 -2.89 1.42 -17.70
N PHE A 37 -2.66 0.21 -17.19
CA PHE A 37 -1.76 -0.77 -17.82
C PHE A 37 -2.16 -1.17 -19.25
N LEU A 38 -3.42 -0.92 -19.66
CA LEU A 38 -3.87 -1.10 -21.03
C LEU A 38 -3.50 0.08 -21.93
N GLU A 39 -3.37 1.29 -21.39
CA GLU A 39 -2.97 2.47 -22.17
C GLU A 39 -1.50 2.37 -22.59
N ASP A 40 -0.68 1.65 -21.82
CA ASP A 40 0.72 1.39 -22.12
C ASP A 40 0.93 0.31 -23.20
N ASP A 41 -0.08 -0.52 -23.49
CA ASP A 41 0.01 -1.59 -24.49
C ASP A 41 -0.46 -1.08 -25.88
N PRO A 42 0.44 -0.99 -26.88
CA PRO A 42 0.11 -0.48 -28.21
C PRO A 42 -0.90 -1.36 -28.98
N ASN A 43 -1.17 -2.59 -28.52
CA ASN A 43 -2.16 -3.49 -29.12
C ASN A 43 -3.51 -3.50 -28.40
N ALA A 44 -3.67 -2.76 -27.30
CA ALA A 44 -4.92 -2.76 -26.55
C ALA A 44 -6.06 -2.12 -27.36
N THR A 45 -7.14 -2.87 -27.58
CA THR A 45 -8.33 -2.36 -28.28
C THR A 45 -9.34 -1.82 -27.25
N ALA A 46 -10.15 -0.82 -27.64
CA ALA A 46 -11.25 -0.33 -26.80
C ALA A 46 -12.25 -1.44 -26.37
N ALA A 47 -12.35 -2.52 -27.16
CA ALA A 47 -13.14 -3.70 -26.83
C ALA A 47 -12.55 -4.48 -25.63
N ASP A 48 -11.23 -4.56 -25.52
CA ASP A 48 -10.53 -5.26 -24.43
C ASP A 48 -10.69 -4.51 -23.11
N ALA A 49 -10.66 -3.18 -23.16
CA ALA A 49 -10.93 -2.32 -22.00
C ALA A 49 -12.34 -2.58 -21.43
N ASN A 50 -13.37 -2.57 -22.28
CA ASN A 50 -14.75 -2.83 -21.85
C ASN A 50 -14.92 -4.23 -21.25
N ARG A 51 -14.23 -5.23 -21.82
CA ARG A 51 -14.21 -6.60 -21.28
C ARG A 51 -13.61 -6.63 -19.87
N LEU A 52 -12.49 -5.96 -19.65
CA LEU A 52 -11.81 -5.93 -18.34
C LEU A 52 -12.61 -5.16 -17.30
N VAL A 53 -13.29 -4.07 -17.70
CA VAL A 53 -14.23 -3.35 -16.84
C VAL A 53 -15.30 -4.30 -16.28
N GLN A 54 -15.91 -5.14 -17.11
CA GLN A 54 -16.91 -6.11 -16.66
C GLN A 54 -16.31 -7.26 -15.84
N LEU A 55 -15.17 -7.80 -16.28
CA LEU A 55 -14.50 -8.90 -15.59
C LEU A 55 -14.11 -8.53 -14.16
N TYR A 56 -13.57 -7.33 -13.94
CA TYR A 56 -13.18 -6.84 -12.62
C TYR A 56 -14.29 -6.14 -11.86
N GLY A 57 -15.43 -5.84 -12.51
CA GLY A 57 -16.56 -5.17 -11.86
C GLY A 57 -16.38 -3.67 -11.66
N LEU A 58 -15.56 -3.04 -12.48
CA LEU A 58 -15.27 -1.60 -12.44
C LEU A 58 -16.47 -0.75 -12.89
N HIS A 59 -17.48 -1.36 -13.52
CA HIS A 59 -18.73 -0.70 -13.91
C HIS A 59 -19.68 -0.42 -12.73
N ARG A 60 -19.45 -1.05 -11.58
CA ARG A 60 -20.36 -0.93 -10.43
C ARG A 60 -20.28 0.43 -9.77
N PRO A 61 -21.31 0.86 -9.01
CA PRO A 61 -21.23 2.07 -8.21
C PRO A 61 -20.05 2.02 -7.23
N ILE A 62 -19.38 3.17 -7.05
CA ILE A 62 -18.21 3.32 -6.17
C ILE A 62 -18.40 2.70 -4.77
N PRO A 63 -19.55 2.85 -4.09
CA PRO A 63 -19.75 2.23 -2.78
C PRO A 63 -19.67 0.71 -2.81
N VAL A 64 -20.18 0.07 -3.87
CA VAL A 64 -20.13 -1.38 -4.03
C VAL A 64 -18.71 -1.84 -4.28
N GLN A 65 -17.95 -1.10 -5.10
CA GLN A 65 -16.53 -1.40 -5.34
C GLN A 65 -15.72 -1.33 -4.04
N TYR A 66 -15.97 -0.31 -3.21
CA TYR A 66 -15.30 -0.17 -1.91
C TYR A 66 -15.64 -1.32 -0.96
N VAL A 67 -16.91 -1.72 -0.87
CA VAL A 67 -17.32 -2.85 -0.01
C VAL A 67 -16.73 -4.17 -0.51
N ALA A 68 -16.77 -4.42 -1.82
CA ALA A 68 -16.17 -5.60 -2.45
C ALA A 68 -14.65 -5.67 -2.20
N TRP A 69 -13.95 -4.54 -2.30
CA TRP A 69 -12.53 -4.43 -2.04
C TRP A 69 -12.18 -4.63 -0.54
N LEU A 70 -12.93 -4.02 0.37
CA LEU A 70 -12.67 -4.06 1.80
C LEU A 70 -13.02 -5.43 2.41
N ALA A 71 -14.22 -5.92 2.13
CA ALA A 71 -14.82 -7.06 2.81
C ALA A 71 -14.98 -8.31 1.93
N GLY A 72 -14.72 -8.21 0.62
CA GLY A 72 -14.80 -9.32 -0.33
C GLY A 72 -16.12 -9.39 -1.10
N GLU A 73 -16.10 -10.20 -2.15
CA GLU A 73 -17.25 -10.48 -3.03
C GLU A 73 -17.89 -11.85 -2.76
N ASP A 74 -17.22 -12.70 -1.98
CA ASP A 74 -17.61 -14.08 -1.74
C ASP A 74 -18.97 -14.21 -1.01
N TRP A 75 -19.28 -13.25 -0.13
CA TRP A 75 -20.50 -13.18 0.66
C TRP A 75 -21.61 -12.32 0.03
N LEU A 76 -21.31 -11.57 -1.04
CA LEU A 76 -22.27 -10.68 -1.69
C LEU A 76 -23.33 -11.45 -2.51
N PRO A 77 -24.49 -10.88 -2.84
CA PRO A 77 -25.48 -11.54 -3.69
C PRO A 77 -24.92 -11.95 -5.07
N LYS A 78 -25.36 -13.08 -5.62
CA LYS A 78 -24.88 -13.61 -6.91
C LYS A 78 -25.50 -12.89 -8.12
N ASN A 79 -25.17 -11.61 -8.30
CA ASN A 79 -25.57 -10.84 -9.49
C ASN A 79 -24.43 -9.92 -9.98
N GLU A 80 -24.57 -9.40 -11.19
CA GLU A 80 -23.57 -8.55 -11.85
C GLU A 80 -23.38 -7.18 -11.17
N TYR A 81 -24.39 -6.74 -10.42
CA TYR A 81 -24.31 -5.51 -9.63
C TYR A 81 -23.40 -5.64 -8.41
N TRP A 82 -23.39 -6.80 -7.74
CA TRP A 82 -22.65 -7.01 -6.49
C TRP A 82 -21.37 -7.84 -6.65
N ARG A 83 -21.22 -8.66 -7.70
CA ARG A 83 -20.04 -9.52 -7.92
C ARG A 83 -19.40 -9.31 -9.28
N SER A 84 -18.11 -9.62 -9.36
CA SER A 84 -17.32 -9.39 -10.58
C SER A 84 -17.61 -10.46 -11.61
N GLY A 85 -17.40 -10.15 -12.90
CA GLY A 85 -17.48 -11.16 -13.94
C GLY A 85 -16.56 -12.35 -13.64
N LEU A 86 -15.38 -12.08 -13.06
CA LEU A 86 -14.46 -13.11 -12.56
C LEU A 86 -15.11 -14.00 -11.49
N CYS A 87 -15.69 -13.41 -10.45
CA CYS A 87 -16.34 -14.15 -9.35
C CYS A 87 -17.63 -14.89 -9.79
N LEU A 88 -18.36 -14.34 -10.76
CA LEU A 88 -19.55 -14.99 -11.33
C LEU A 88 -19.19 -16.16 -12.23
N SER A 89 -18.08 -16.05 -12.98
CA SER A 89 -17.59 -17.12 -13.85
C SER A 89 -16.97 -18.28 -13.08
N ASP A 90 -16.22 -18.00 -12.01
CA ASP A 90 -15.50 -18.99 -11.21
C ASP A 90 -15.50 -18.58 -9.72
N PRO A 91 -16.20 -19.33 -8.84
CA PRO A 91 -16.26 -19.02 -7.41
C PRO A 91 -14.89 -19.00 -6.71
N THR A 92 -13.89 -19.68 -7.26
CA THR A 92 -12.53 -19.73 -6.66
C THR A 92 -11.73 -18.45 -6.90
N ARG A 93 -12.17 -17.63 -7.85
CA ARG A 93 -11.53 -16.35 -8.20
C ARG A 93 -12.18 -15.14 -7.54
N CYS A 94 -13.19 -15.35 -6.69
CA CYS A 94 -13.80 -14.29 -5.89
C CYS A 94 -12.79 -13.74 -4.88
N GLY A 95 -12.63 -12.42 -4.85
CA GLY A 95 -11.84 -11.76 -3.81
C GLY A 95 -12.51 -11.90 -2.45
N ARG A 96 -11.75 -12.23 -1.41
CA ARG A 96 -12.20 -12.33 -0.01
C ARG A 96 -12.06 -11.01 0.76
N GLY A 97 -11.42 -10.01 0.14
CA GLY A 97 -11.26 -8.66 0.66
C GLY A 97 -10.09 -8.48 1.63
N ILE A 98 -9.69 -7.23 1.81
CA ILE A 98 -8.52 -6.84 2.59
C ILE A 98 -8.64 -7.20 4.07
N VAL A 99 -9.85 -7.10 4.64
CA VAL A 99 -10.08 -7.47 6.04
C VAL A 99 -9.72 -8.93 6.32
N ARG A 100 -9.77 -9.78 5.29
CA ARG A 100 -9.39 -11.20 5.35
C ARG A 100 -7.98 -11.47 4.80
N LEU A 101 -7.15 -10.43 4.69
CA LEU A 101 -5.79 -10.48 4.15
C LEU A 101 -5.71 -10.93 2.69
N ASP A 102 -6.80 -10.78 1.94
CA ASP A 102 -6.82 -11.02 0.50
C ASP A 102 -6.74 -9.69 -0.24
N PHE A 103 -5.54 -9.39 -0.75
CA PHE A 103 -5.25 -8.20 -1.55
C PHE A 103 -5.57 -8.40 -3.04
N GLY A 104 -6.21 -9.50 -3.39
CA GLY A 104 -6.56 -9.85 -4.75
C GLY A 104 -5.34 -10.22 -5.59
N ARG A 105 -5.48 -10.01 -6.89
CA ARG A 105 -4.48 -10.35 -7.90
C ARG A 105 -3.89 -9.09 -8.50
N SER A 106 -2.60 -9.13 -8.78
CA SER A 106 -1.89 -8.02 -9.40
C SER A 106 -2.24 -7.88 -10.89
N PHE A 107 -2.48 -6.66 -11.34
CA PHE A 107 -2.67 -6.35 -12.76
C PHE A 107 -1.34 -6.36 -13.52
N PHE A 108 -0.26 -5.89 -12.89
CA PHE A 108 1.07 -5.80 -13.50
C PHE A 108 1.83 -7.13 -13.56
N PHE A 109 1.67 -8.03 -12.57
CA PHE A 109 2.37 -9.32 -12.52
C PHE A 109 1.47 -10.48 -12.99
N GLN A 110 0.78 -10.27 -14.12
CA GLN A 110 0.04 -11.32 -14.85
C GLN A 110 -0.95 -12.11 -13.96
N GLY A 111 -1.64 -11.44 -13.03
CA GLY A 111 -2.67 -12.08 -12.20
C GLY A 111 -2.15 -12.98 -11.08
N ARG A 112 -0.85 -12.91 -10.72
CA ARG A 112 -0.34 -13.50 -9.48
C ARG A 112 -1.00 -12.87 -8.26
N SER A 113 -1.14 -13.62 -7.17
CA SER A 113 -1.71 -13.08 -5.95
C SER A 113 -0.81 -11.97 -5.41
N THR A 114 -1.41 -10.84 -5.01
CA THR A 114 -0.65 -9.68 -4.56
C THR A 114 0.13 -9.99 -3.29
N ILE A 115 -0.40 -10.89 -2.44
CA ILE A 115 0.25 -11.31 -1.20
C ILE A 115 1.56 -12.07 -1.45
N GLU A 116 1.61 -12.94 -2.47
CA GLU A 116 2.84 -13.66 -2.84
C GLU A 116 3.94 -12.69 -3.26
N VAL A 117 3.61 -11.71 -4.11
CA VAL A 117 4.57 -10.69 -4.59
C VAL A 117 5.08 -9.83 -3.44
N ILE A 118 4.22 -9.47 -2.48
CA ILE A 118 4.63 -8.72 -1.30
C ILE A 118 5.58 -9.56 -0.44
N VAL A 119 5.18 -10.79 -0.11
CA VAL A 119 5.96 -11.69 0.77
C VAL A 119 7.33 -12.01 0.17
N GLU A 120 7.42 -12.16 -1.15
CA GLU A 120 8.69 -12.37 -1.84
C GLU A 120 9.67 -11.20 -1.66
N ARG A 121 9.16 -9.97 -1.49
CA ARG A 121 9.97 -8.75 -1.36
C ARG A 121 10.26 -8.35 0.09
N ILE A 122 9.41 -8.74 1.04
CA ILE A 122 9.58 -8.42 2.47
C ILE A 122 11.00 -8.71 2.98
N PRO A 123 11.61 -9.89 2.72
CA PRO A 123 12.94 -10.21 3.23
C PRO A 123 14.01 -9.24 2.78
N ALA A 124 13.97 -8.79 1.51
CA ALA A 124 14.97 -7.86 0.97
C ALA A 124 14.88 -6.48 1.63
N THR A 125 13.67 -5.95 1.82
CA THR A 125 13.49 -4.68 2.54
C THR A 125 13.92 -4.82 4.00
N PHE A 126 13.62 -5.95 4.63
CA PHE A 126 14.00 -6.21 6.00
C PHE A 126 15.52 -6.31 6.18
N THR A 127 16.23 -7.04 5.31
CA THR A 127 17.69 -7.15 5.38
C THR A 127 18.37 -5.80 5.18
N LEU A 128 17.90 -5.00 4.22
CA LEU A 128 18.41 -3.64 3.98
C LEU A 128 18.15 -2.72 5.17
N ALA A 129 16.91 -2.65 5.65
CA ALA A 129 16.52 -1.79 6.77
C ALA A 129 17.24 -2.18 8.07
N PHE A 130 17.32 -3.48 8.38
CA PHE A 130 17.96 -3.97 9.59
C PHE A 130 19.48 -3.75 9.56
N SER A 131 20.12 -4.02 8.43
CA SER A 131 21.56 -3.76 8.26
C SER A 131 21.88 -2.28 8.38
N SER A 132 21.07 -1.42 7.76
CA SER A 132 21.20 0.04 7.87
C SER A 132 21.03 0.51 9.31
N LEU A 133 20.03 -0.01 10.03
CA LEU A 133 19.80 0.32 11.43
C LEU A 133 20.98 -0.06 12.31
N ILE A 134 21.55 -1.25 12.13
CA ILE A 134 22.72 -1.70 12.89
C ILE A 134 23.91 -0.78 12.65
N ILE A 135 24.23 -0.49 11.38
CA ILE A 135 25.35 0.39 11.03
C ILE A 135 25.13 1.80 11.59
N SER A 136 23.90 2.32 11.49
CA SER A 136 23.54 3.63 12.00
C SER A 136 23.64 3.72 13.53
N VAL A 137 23.17 2.70 14.25
CA VAL A 137 23.26 2.68 15.72
C VAL A 137 24.71 2.51 16.17
N LEU A 138 25.45 1.57 15.58
CA LEU A 138 26.84 1.28 15.98
C LEU A 138 27.82 2.39 15.59
N GLY A 139 27.59 3.11 14.48
CA GLY A 139 28.43 4.23 14.07
C GLY A 139 27.95 5.57 14.64
N GLY A 140 26.68 5.87 14.43
CA GLY A 140 26.08 7.17 14.74
C GLY A 140 26.01 7.45 16.24
N VAL A 141 25.60 6.49 17.06
CA VAL A 141 25.46 6.71 18.51
C VAL A 141 26.83 6.97 19.16
N PRO A 142 27.88 6.15 18.94
CA PRO A 142 29.19 6.41 19.53
C PRO A 142 29.83 7.71 19.04
N LEU A 143 29.74 8.03 17.74
CA LEU A 143 30.25 9.30 17.21
C LEU A 143 29.51 10.50 17.83
N GLY A 144 28.19 10.40 17.99
CA GLY A 144 27.38 11.40 18.68
C GLY A 144 27.76 11.57 20.15
N ILE A 145 27.96 10.47 20.89
CA ILE A 145 28.43 10.50 22.29
C ILE A 145 29.82 11.14 22.37
N TYR A 146 30.73 10.78 21.46
CA TYR A 146 32.09 11.31 21.44
C TYR A 146 32.13 12.83 21.19
N ALA A 147 31.32 13.32 20.22
CA ALA A 147 31.12 14.74 20.00
C ALA A 147 30.55 15.44 21.24
N ALA A 148 29.59 14.80 21.92
CA ALA A 148 28.95 15.36 23.12
C ALA A 148 29.86 15.44 24.35
N ILE A 149 30.89 14.59 24.45
CA ILE A 149 31.90 14.66 25.52
C ILE A 149 32.96 15.73 25.20
N ARG A 150 33.31 15.92 23.92
CA ARG A 150 34.31 16.91 23.46
C ARG A 150 33.67 18.17 22.84
N ARG A 151 32.58 18.66 23.44
CA ARG A 151 31.84 19.84 22.97
C ARG A 151 32.77 21.04 22.73
N GLY A 152 32.57 21.72 21.60
CA GLY A 152 33.32 22.93 21.25
C GLY A 152 34.76 22.70 20.79
N LYS A 153 35.21 21.44 20.69
CA LYS A 153 36.53 21.10 20.14
C LYS A 153 36.42 20.66 18.67
N LEU A 154 37.56 20.60 17.97
CA LEU A 154 37.66 20.17 16.56
C LEU A 154 36.82 18.92 16.20
N PRO A 155 36.81 17.82 17.00
CA PRO A 155 36.03 16.63 16.67
C PRO A 155 34.51 16.87 16.60
N ASP A 156 33.96 17.72 17.47
CA ASP A 156 32.53 18.06 17.48
C ASP A 156 32.13 18.86 16.22
N HIS A 157 32.97 19.82 15.82
CA HIS A 157 32.71 20.62 14.62
C HIS A 157 32.77 19.77 13.33
N ILE A 158 33.74 18.87 13.22
CA ILE A 158 33.87 17.98 12.07
C ILE A 158 32.62 17.08 11.94
N ILE A 159 32.20 16.45 13.04
CA ILE A 159 31.04 15.54 13.05
C ILE A 159 29.75 16.30 12.72
N ARG A 160 29.56 17.51 13.26
CA ARG A 160 28.36 18.31 12.95
C ARG A 160 28.31 18.76 11.50
N ILE A 161 29.42 19.27 10.96
CA ILE A 161 29.47 19.73 9.57
C ILE A 161 29.23 18.56 8.61
N SER A 162 29.87 17.41 8.83
CA SER A 162 29.67 16.23 7.99
C SER A 162 28.22 15.72 8.06
N THR A 163 27.60 15.68 9.25
CA THR A 163 26.21 15.23 9.42
C THR A 163 25.23 16.14 8.68
N VAL A 164 25.44 17.46 8.73
CA VAL A 164 24.59 18.42 8.00
C VAL A 164 24.76 18.23 6.50
N LEU A 165 26.00 18.18 6.00
CA LEU A 165 26.27 17.99 4.57
C LEU A 165 25.60 16.72 4.03
N VAL A 166 25.74 15.59 4.72
CA VAL A 166 25.14 14.31 4.31
C VAL A 166 23.61 14.38 4.33
N ASN A 167 22.99 14.96 5.36
CA ASN A 167 21.53 15.09 5.41
C ASN A 167 20.97 16.06 4.37
N THR A 168 21.77 17.04 3.93
CA THR A 168 21.36 17.97 2.89
C THR A 168 21.51 17.40 1.48
N VAL A 169 22.13 16.23 1.30
CA VAL A 169 22.18 15.58 -0.01
C VAL A 169 20.76 15.07 -0.33
N PRO A 170 20.11 15.61 -1.37
CA PRO A 170 18.82 15.08 -1.80
C PRO A 170 18.99 13.65 -2.30
N HIS A 171 18.15 12.75 -1.77
CA HIS A 171 18.00 11.40 -2.27
C HIS A 171 16.81 11.41 -3.24
N TRP A 172 17.10 11.33 -4.52
CA TRP A 172 16.12 11.21 -5.61
C TRP A 172 16.15 9.79 -6.19
#